data_AF-A0A955BZS6-F1
#
_entry.id   AF-A0A955BZS6-F1
#
_cell.length_a   1.000
_cell.length_b   1.000
_cell.length_c   1.000
_cell.angle_alpha   90.00
_cell.angle_beta   90.00
_cell.angle_gamma   90.00
#
_symmetry.space_group_name_H-M   'P 1'
#
loop_
_entity.id
_entity.type
_entity.pdbx_description
1 polymer ?
#
loop_
_entity_poly.entity_id
_entity_poly.type
_entity_poly.pdbx_seq_one_letter_code
_entity_poly.pdbx_strand_id
1 'polypeptide(L)'
;MRDQNTPNPVLPDPTRPRRLHWLAYVVMSLAFVEGAWLAFDGVHALTTGDYVTPASGRFAGQLGPWSKVVAAVGIPPRSTAMKLIHVALGAAWLVSIAMFGFRARSGWGAMLACAIAGLWYLPFGTLIGVILIALLCLPRVRT
;
A
#
# COMPACT_ATOMS: atom_id res chain seq x y z
N MET A 1 47.39 -37.70 -3.43
CA MET A 1 46.16 -38.09 -4.16
C MET A 1 45.08 -37.08 -3.84
N ARG A 2 44.68 -36.22 -4.79
CA ARG A 2 43.52 -35.32 -4.62
C ARG A 2 42.26 -36.10 -4.94
N ASP A 3 41.32 -36.07 -4.01
CA ASP A 3 39.99 -36.67 -4.15
C ASP A 3 39.24 -35.99 -5.31
N GLN A 4 39.07 -36.69 -6.43
CA GLN A 4 38.41 -36.18 -7.65
C GLN A 4 36.88 -36.25 -7.56
N ASN A 5 36.31 -36.49 -6.38
CA ASN A 5 34.90 -36.83 -6.21
C ASN A 5 34.02 -35.70 -5.66
N THR A 6 34.48 -34.44 -5.65
CA THR A 6 33.59 -33.31 -5.30
C THR A 6 32.66 -32.99 -6.48
N PRO A 7 31.32 -33.11 -6.33
CA PRO A 7 30.38 -32.71 -7.37
C PRO A 7 30.60 -31.25 -7.73
N ASN A 8 30.69 -30.95 -9.02
CA ASN A 8 30.74 -29.57 -9.49
C ASN A 8 29.52 -28.80 -8.94
N PRO A 9 29.70 -27.58 -8.39
CA PRO A 9 28.59 -26.79 -7.90
C PRO A 9 27.62 -26.52 -9.05
N VAL A 10 26.39 -27.00 -8.91
CA VAL A 10 25.30 -26.71 -9.86
C VAL A 10 25.02 -25.22 -9.76
N LEU A 11 25.53 -24.45 -10.72
CA LEU A 11 25.23 -23.03 -10.81
C LEU A 11 23.72 -22.86 -11.09
N PRO A 12 23.04 -21.95 -10.40
CA PRO A 12 21.63 -21.68 -10.67
C PRO A 12 21.45 -21.19 -12.11
N ASP A 13 20.49 -21.79 -12.81
CA ASP A 13 20.16 -21.49 -14.21
C ASP A 13 19.80 -19.99 -14.38
N PRO A 14 20.57 -19.22 -15.16
CA PRO A 14 20.32 -17.78 -15.35
C PRO A 14 19.05 -17.49 -16.15
N THR A 15 18.45 -18.49 -16.79
CA THR A 15 17.28 -18.33 -17.65
C THR A 15 15.95 -18.49 -16.89
N ARG A 16 15.96 -18.99 -15.65
CA ARG A 16 14.75 -19.08 -14.84
C ARG A 16 14.33 -17.70 -14.33
N PRO A 17 13.18 -17.16 -14.74
CA PRO A 17 12.67 -15.92 -14.16
C PRO A 17 12.44 -16.13 -12.66
N ARG A 18 12.98 -15.24 -11.84
CA ARG A 18 12.72 -15.23 -10.40
C ARG A 18 11.23 -14.99 -10.18
N ARG A 19 10.49 -16.07 -9.90
CA ARG A 19 9.07 -15.98 -9.52
C ARG A 19 8.95 -15.18 -8.24
N LEU A 20 8.03 -14.21 -8.23
CA LEU A 20 7.65 -13.54 -7.00
C LEU A 20 7.11 -14.58 -6.02
N HIS A 21 7.54 -14.48 -4.76
CA HIS A 21 6.97 -15.31 -3.70
C HIS A 21 5.47 -15.02 -3.58
N TRP A 22 4.67 -16.03 -3.23
CA TRP A 22 3.22 -15.86 -3.06
C TRP A 22 2.87 -14.71 -2.09
N LEU A 23 3.71 -14.47 -1.07
CA LEU A 23 3.61 -13.34 -0.14
C LEU A 23 3.69 -11.98 -0.85
N ALA A 24 4.49 -11.85 -1.91
CA ALA A 24 4.59 -10.61 -2.68
C ALA A 24 3.26 -10.31 -3.39
N TYR A 25 2.57 -11.34 -3.90
CA TYR A 25 1.24 -11.16 -4.47
C TYR A 25 0.22 -10.75 -3.41
N VAL A 26 0.26 -11.34 -2.21
CA VAL A 26 -0.60 -10.91 -1.08
C VAL A 26 -0.35 -9.45 -0.73
N VAL A 27 0.92 -9.04 -0.61
CA VAL A 27 1.32 -7.66 -0.35
C VAL A 27 0.80 -6.72 -1.45
N MET A 28 0.97 -7.09 -2.72
CA MET A 28 0.49 -6.29 -3.85
C MET A 28 -1.03 -6.19 -3.87
N SER A 29 -1.76 -7.26 -3.54
CA SER A 29 -3.23 -7.24 -3.48
C SER A 29 -3.74 -6.36 -2.35
N LEU A 30 -3.17 -6.45 -1.15
CA LEU A 30 -3.52 -5.60 -0.02
C LEU A 30 -3.24 -4.12 -0.32
N ALA A 31 -2.05 -3.83 -0.87
CA ALA A 31 -1.69 -2.49 -1.30
C ALA A 31 -2.62 -1.96 -2.41
N PHE A 32 -3.05 -2.82 -3.33
CA PHE A 32 -3.97 -2.46 -4.38
C PHE A 32 -5.34 -2.09 -3.82
N VAL A 33 -5.89 -2.89 -2.89
CA VAL A 33 -7.17 -2.58 -2.23
C VAL A 33 -7.10 -1.24 -1.51
N GLU A 34 -6.04 -1.01 -0.75
CA GLU A 34 -5.83 0.26 -0.02
C GLU A 34 -5.72 1.45 -0.98
N GLY A 35 -4.82 1.37 -1.96
CA GLY A 35 -4.57 2.44 -2.92
C GLY A 35 -5.76 2.75 -3.81
N ALA A 36 -6.43 1.71 -4.31
CA ALA A 36 -7.62 1.87 -5.14
C ALA A 36 -8.78 2.49 -4.34
N TRP A 37 -8.96 2.08 -3.08
CA TRP A 37 -9.98 2.67 -2.21
C TRP A 37 -9.72 4.16 -1.94
N LEU A 38 -8.48 4.54 -1.59
CA LEU A 38 -8.10 5.94 -1.40
C LEU A 38 -8.32 6.79 -2.66
N ALA A 39 -7.88 6.28 -3.81
CA ALA A 39 -8.06 6.97 -5.09
C ALA A 39 -9.55 7.14 -5.42
N PHE A 40 -10.33 6.06 -5.31
CA PHE A 40 -11.77 6.07 -5.55
C PHE A 40 -12.48 7.05 -4.62
N ASP A 41 -12.27 6.97 -3.32
CA ASP A 41 -12.96 7.79 -2.32
C ASP A 41 -12.59 9.28 -2.48
N GLY A 42 -11.33 9.58 -2.80
CA GLY A 42 -10.88 10.94 -3.14
C GLY A 42 -11.51 11.50 -4.42
N VAL A 43 -11.55 10.70 -5.50
CA VAL A 43 -12.18 11.09 -6.78
C VAL A 43 -13.69 11.25 -6.61
N HIS A 44 -14.34 10.33 -5.89
CA HIS A 44 -15.75 10.42 -5.52
C HIS A 44 -16.00 11.73 -4.77
N ALA A 45 -15.20 12.06 -3.75
CA ALA A 45 -15.37 13.28 -2.99
C ALA A 45 -15.14 14.57 -3.79
N LEU A 46 -14.27 14.54 -4.80
CA LEU A 46 -14.08 15.67 -5.72
C LEU A 46 -15.26 15.84 -6.68
N THR A 47 -15.93 14.75 -7.06
CA THR A 47 -17.00 14.75 -8.05
C THR A 47 -18.38 14.96 -7.44
N THR A 48 -18.66 14.34 -6.29
CA THR A 48 -19.97 14.38 -5.61
C THR A 48 -20.03 15.41 -4.48
N GLY A 49 -18.87 15.93 -4.07
CA GLY A 49 -18.75 16.87 -2.96
C GLY A 49 -18.43 16.22 -1.61
N ASP A 50 -18.57 14.89 -1.47
CA ASP A 50 -18.33 14.19 -0.21
C ASP A 50 -17.68 12.81 -0.36
N TYR A 51 -16.95 12.37 0.66
CA TYR A 51 -16.44 11.01 0.77
C TYR A 51 -17.59 10.02 0.94
N VAL A 52 -17.29 8.74 0.72
CA VAL A 52 -18.20 7.65 1.02
C VAL A 52 -18.42 7.62 2.54
N THR A 53 -19.66 7.89 2.96
CA THR A 53 -20.08 7.87 4.35
C THR A 53 -21.35 7.02 4.50
N PRO A 54 -21.68 6.54 5.70
CA PRO A 54 -22.95 5.84 5.92
C PRO A 54 -24.12 6.72 5.49
N ALA A 55 -25.04 6.18 4.68
CA ALA A 55 -26.20 6.93 4.21
C ALA A 55 -27.29 7.08 5.28
N SER A 56 -27.32 6.19 6.27
CA SER A 56 -28.36 6.13 7.30
C SER A 56 -27.82 5.68 8.66
N GLY A 57 -28.60 5.90 9.71
CA GLY A 57 -28.30 5.49 11.08
C GLY A 57 -27.49 6.52 11.88
N ARG A 58 -27.01 6.11 13.06
CA ARG A 58 -26.35 7.00 14.04
C ARG A 58 -25.11 7.72 13.49
N PHE A 59 -24.45 7.16 12.47
CA PHE A 59 -23.23 7.67 11.87
C PHE A 59 -23.44 8.26 10.47
N ALA A 60 -24.69 8.56 10.09
CA ALA A 60 -25.00 9.07 8.77
C ALA A 60 -24.24 10.36 8.46
N GLY A 61 -23.60 10.44 7.29
CA GLY A 61 -22.80 11.59 6.85
C GLY A 61 -21.52 11.85 7.66
N GLN A 62 -21.21 11.02 8.66
CA GLN A 62 -20.02 11.20 9.49
C GLN A 62 -18.79 10.60 8.79
N LEU A 63 -17.71 11.37 8.77
CA LEU A 63 -16.40 10.85 8.42
C LEU A 63 -15.88 9.93 9.53
N GLY A 64 -14.97 9.04 9.14
CA GLY A 64 -14.28 8.17 10.08
C GLY A 64 -13.48 8.94 11.15
N PRO A 65 -13.01 8.23 12.19
CA PRO A 65 -12.24 8.82 13.30
C PRO A 65 -11.02 9.64 12.86
N TRP A 66 -10.42 9.29 11.72
CA TRP A 66 -9.29 10.01 11.12
C TRP A 66 -9.57 11.49 10.90
N SER A 67 -10.83 11.86 10.63
CA SER A 67 -11.23 13.24 10.37
C SER A 67 -10.91 14.16 11.56
N LYS A 68 -10.95 13.62 12.78
CA LYS A 68 -10.56 14.34 14.00
C LYS A 68 -9.06 14.60 14.05
N VAL A 69 -8.24 13.64 13.62
CA VAL A 69 -6.77 13.76 13.58
C VAL A 69 -6.37 14.83 12.57
N VAL A 70 -6.95 14.78 11.37
CA VAL A 70 -6.70 15.75 10.30
C VAL A 70 -7.17 17.16 10.69
N ALA A 71 -8.35 17.27 11.31
CA ALA A 71 -8.84 18.53 11.84
C ALA A 71 -7.94 19.09 12.96
N ALA A 72 -7.41 18.23 13.83
CA ALA A 72 -6.53 18.65 14.94
C ALA A 72 -5.20 19.26 14.46
N VAL A 73 -4.73 18.90 13.26
CA VAL A 73 -3.55 19.51 12.63
C VAL A 73 -3.89 20.70 11.73
N GLY A 74 -5.14 21.20 11.78
CA GLY A 74 -5.58 22.40 11.09
C GLY A 74 -6.04 22.20 9.65
N ILE A 75 -6.18 20.95 9.18
CA ILE A 75 -6.66 20.66 7.82
C ILE A 75 -8.16 20.35 7.89
N PRO A 76 -9.04 21.08 7.19
CA PRO A 76 -10.45 20.72 7.13
C PRO A 76 -10.60 19.36 6.42
N PRO A 77 -11.18 18.32 7.05
CA PRO A 77 -11.20 16.96 6.49
C PRO A 77 -11.93 16.85 5.14
N ARG A 78 -12.90 17.74 4.90
CA ARG A 78 -13.70 17.82 3.68
C ARG A 78 -13.15 18.82 2.65
N SER A 79 -12.01 19.43 2.90
CA SER A 79 -11.39 20.38 1.97
C SER A 79 -10.98 19.72 0.66
N THR A 80 -10.94 20.51 -0.42
CA THR A 80 -10.40 20.07 -1.72
C THR A 80 -8.96 19.56 -1.59
N ALA A 81 -8.14 20.20 -0.76
CA ALA A 81 -6.77 19.76 -0.48
C ALA A 81 -6.74 18.33 0.07
N MET A 82 -7.60 18.02 1.05
CA MET A 82 -7.65 16.68 1.65
C MET A 82 -8.12 15.62 0.65
N LYS A 83 -9.06 15.97 -0.23
CA LYS A 83 -9.54 15.07 -1.28
C LYS A 83 -8.43 14.78 -2.30
N LEU A 84 -7.67 15.81 -2.69
CA LEU A 84 -6.50 15.65 -3.55
C LEU A 84 -5.40 14.81 -2.90
N ILE A 85 -5.19 14.92 -1.59
CA ILE A 85 -4.26 14.05 -0.84
C ILE A 85 -4.68 12.58 -0.95
N HIS A 86 -5.96 12.25 -0.82
CA HIS A 86 -6.45 10.88 -1.01
C HIS A 86 -6.16 10.36 -2.43
N VAL A 87 -6.45 11.16 -3.45
CA VAL A 87 -6.18 10.80 -4.85
C VAL A 87 -4.68 10.61 -5.10
N ALA A 88 -3.85 11.54 -4.62
CA ALA A 88 -2.40 11.48 -4.79
C ALA A 88 -1.80 10.27 -4.08
N LEU A 89 -2.24 9.98 -2.85
CA LEU A 89 -1.76 8.82 -2.09
C LEU A 89 -2.23 7.51 -2.73
N GLY A 90 -3.48 7.44 -3.22
CA GLY A 90 -3.98 6.29 -3.97
C GLY A 90 -3.20 6.06 -5.27
N ALA A 91 -2.87 7.11 -6.01
CA ALA A 91 -2.01 7.01 -7.19
C ALA A 91 -0.57 6.58 -6.83
N ALA A 92 -0.01 7.11 -5.75
CA ALA A 92 1.31 6.73 -5.25
C ALA A 92 1.37 5.24 -4.88
N TRP A 93 0.30 4.68 -4.32
CA TRP A 93 0.17 3.24 -4.11
C TRP A 93 0.26 2.45 -5.41
N LEU A 94 -0.52 2.82 -6.44
CA LEU A 94 -0.52 2.11 -7.73
C LEU A 94 0.86 2.13 -8.40
N VAL A 95 1.55 3.28 -8.35
CA VAL A 95 2.92 3.42 -8.84
C VAL A 95 3.88 2.53 -8.03
N SER A 96 3.77 2.55 -6.70
CA SER A 96 4.61 1.74 -5.81
C SER A 96 4.43 0.24 -6.04
N ILE A 97 3.18 -0.21 -6.28
CA ILE A 97 2.86 -1.61 -6.62
C ILE A 97 3.52 -2.01 -7.94
N ALA A 98 3.43 -1.16 -8.97
CA ALA A 98 4.08 -1.43 -10.25
C ALA A 98 5.60 -1.51 -10.08
N MET A 99 6.21 -0.54 -9.39
CA MET A 99 7.64 -0.53 -9.10
C MET A 99 8.08 -1.78 -8.32
N PHE A 100 7.30 -2.20 -7.33
CA PHE A 100 7.56 -3.39 -6.55
C PHE A 100 7.45 -4.67 -7.39
N GLY A 101 6.40 -4.80 -8.21
CA GLY A 101 6.19 -5.94 -9.11
C GLY A 101 7.29 -6.08 -10.17
N PHE A 102 7.77 -4.96 -10.72
CA PHE A 102 8.90 -4.92 -11.65
C PHE A 102 10.27 -5.00 -10.96
N ARG A 103 10.32 -5.17 -9.64
CA ARG A 103 11.54 -5.30 -8.84
C ARG A 103 12.48 -4.08 -9.00
N ALA A 104 11.90 -2.89 -9.19
CA ALA A 104 12.67 -1.66 -9.19
C ALA A 104 13.38 -1.46 -7.84
N ARG A 105 14.59 -0.90 -7.86
CA ARG A 105 15.43 -0.71 -6.65
C ARG A 105 14.70 0.03 -5.53
N SER A 106 13.81 0.96 -5.88
CA SER A 106 13.02 1.76 -4.93
C SER A 106 11.61 1.22 -4.66
N GLY A 107 11.17 0.14 -5.31
CA GLY A 107 9.79 -0.36 -5.20
C GLY A 107 9.40 -0.76 -3.78
N TRP A 108 10.29 -1.46 -3.07
CA TRP A 108 10.06 -1.81 -1.66
C TRP A 108 9.97 -0.57 -0.75
N GLY A 109 10.87 0.39 -0.94
CA GLY A 109 10.88 1.63 -0.15
C GLY A 109 9.64 2.48 -0.40
N ALA A 110 9.18 2.54 -1.65
CA ALA A 110 7.95 3.25 -2.03
C ALA A 110 6.70 2.59 -1.41
N MET A 111 6.61 1.26 -1.43
CA MET A 111 5.55 0.50 -0.75
C MET A 111 5.53 0.77 0.76
N LEU A 112 6.70 0.78 1.40
CA LEU A 112 6.82 1.06 2.83
C LEU A 112 6.42 2.50 3.16
N ALA A 113 6.86 3.47 2.36
CA ALA A 113 6.50 4.88 2.53
C ALA A 113 4.99 5.07 2.40
N CYS A 114 4.34 4.45 1.40
CA CYS A 114 2.88 4.50 1.26
C CYS A 114 2.16 3.83 2.43
N ALA A 115 2.67 2.69 2.93
CA ALA A 115 2.09 2.00 4.08
C ALA A 115 2.12 2.86 5.33
N ILE A 116 3.24 3.54 5.60
CA ILE A 116 3.39 4.48 6.72
C ILE A 116 2.48 5.69 6.52
N ALA A 117 2.47 6.27 5.31
CA ALA A 117 1.64 7.41 4.98
C ALA A 117 0.13 7.10 5.04
N GLY A 118 -0.28 5.83 4.86
CA GLY A 118 -1.67 5.38 4.99
C GLY A 118 -2.13 5.18 6.44
N LEU A 119 -1.23 5.15 7.43
CA LEU A 119 -1.59 4.78 8.81
C LEU A 119 -2.59 5.72 9.48
N TRP A 120 -2.75 6.96 9.00
CA TRP A 120 -3.73 7.89 9.55
C TRP A 120 -5.17 7.62 9.07
N TYR A 121 -5.37 6.78 8.04
CA TYR A 121 -6.70 6.42 7.50
C TYR A 121 -7.41 5.34 8.34
N LEU A 122 -7.87 5.72 9.54
CA LEU A 122 -8.49 4.82 10.51
C LEU A 122 -9.95 4.43 10.17
N PRO A 123 -10.38 3.19 10.49
CA PRO A 123 -9.55 2.07 10.95
C PRO A 123 -8.97 1.23 9.79
N PHE A 124 -9.59 1.29 8.62
CA PHE A 124 -9.34 0.35 7.53
C PHE A 124 -7.91 0.42 7.00
N GLY A 125 -7.44 1.63 6.69
CA GLY A 125 -6.10 1.84 6.16
C GLY A 125 -4.99 1.64 7.18
N THR A 126 -5.27 1.92 8.46
CA THR A 126 -4.33 1.61 9.54
C THR A 126 -4.11 0.11 9.68
N LEU A 127 -5.18 -0.70 9.68
CA LEU A 127 -5.06 -2.16 9.82
C LEU A 127 -4.31 -2.77 8.63
N ILE A 128 -4.68 -2.40 7.41
CA ILE A 128 -3.99 -2.87 6.20
C ILE A 128 -2.55 -2.38 6.18
N GLY A 129 -2.30 -1.12 6.51
CA GLY A 129 -0.97 -0.52 6.58
C GLY A 129 -0.03 -1.23 7.56
N VAL A 130 -0.50 -1.55 8.77
CA VAL A 130 0.29 -2.31 9.76
C VAL A 130 0.63 -3.71 9.25
N ILE A 131 -0.34 -4.42 8.66
CA ILE A 131 -0.11 -5.74 8.06
C ILE A 131 0.91 -5.64 6.93
N LEU A 132 0.78 -4.65 6.05
CA LEU A 132 1.70 -4.40 4.94
C LEU A 132 3.12 -4.13 5.44
N ILE A 133 3.29 -3.27 6.45
CA ILE A 133 4.60 -2.99 7.06
C ILE A 133 5.21 -4.28 7.61
N ALA A 134 4.44 -5.08 8.36
CA ALA A 134 4.92 -6.34 8.91
C ALA A 134 5.34 -7.32 7.80
N LEU A 135 4.53 -7.47 6.76
CA LEU A 135 4.83 -8.35 5.62
C LEU A 135 6.05 -7.88 4.82
N LEU A 136 6.19 -6.58 4.58
CA LEU A 136 7.33 -5.98 3.87
C LEU A 136 8.65 -6.17 4.62
N CYS A 137 8.61 -6.25 5.95
CA CYS A 137 9.79 -6.53 6.79
C CYS A 137 10.22 -8.01 6.77
N LEU A 138 9.39 -8.93 6.25
CA LEU A 138 9.77 -10.33 6.15
C LEU A 138 10.91 -10.53 5.13
N PRO A 139 11.94 -11.35 5.43
CA PRO A 139 13.06 -11.59 4.52
C PRO A 139 12.64 -12.08 3.13
N ARG A 140 11.53 -12.83 3.04
CA ARG A 140 10.97 -13.37 1.79
C ARG A 140 10.36 -12.30 0.87
N VAL A 141 10.12 -11.10 1.37
CA VAL A 141 9.50 -9.98 0.65
C VAL A 141 10.52 -8.86 0.39
N ARG A 142 11.58 -8.78 1.20
CA ARG A 142 12.65 -7.77 1.13
C ARG A 142 13.65 -7.97 -0.04
N THR A 143 13.43 -8.96 -0.92
CA THR A 143 14.35 -9.42 -1.98
C THR A 143 13.98 -8.97 -3.37
#